data_AF-A0A947JIU7-F1
#
_entry.id   AF-A0A947JIU7-F1
#
_cell.length_a   1.000
_cell.length_b   1.000
_cell.length_c   1.000
_cell.angle_alpha   90.00
_cell.angle_beta   90.00
_cell.angle_gamma   90.00
#
_symmetry.space_group_name_H-M   'P 1'
#
loop_
_entity.id
_entity.type
_entity.pdbx_description
1 polymer ?
#
loop_
_entity_poly.entity_id
_entity_poly.type
_entity_poly.pdbx_seq_one_letter_code
_entity_poly.pdbx_strand_id
1 'polypeptide(L)'
;VRSTELLDTTVVVLGDVVGSNIANILLVVGIIVLMVKKIEVKRSLIELDIPLLLLSTTLLILVAYDGTVNFIEGIILLVSFAVYIKYSLSDHSREKVDVEGEVGEDVEKVRKPFWGIFRHRTEEARFEGKQILYIIIFGFFLWIGAKYTVDSLVGISEIVGIGTSVLAASAVAISTSLPELFASGSAALRGKYDIAMGNVFGSNIFNALFVVGIPALIKPLTVPTEVITIGIPFLIGATLVYVFSAISKKVYVYEGVIYLLIYGLFLAKLFKLF
;
A
#
# COMPACT_ATOMS: atom_id res chain seq x y z
N VAL A 1 -4.89 -34.03 -12.76
CA VAL A 1 -4.01 -33.35 -11.78
C VAL A 1 -4.21 -31.82 -11.77
N ARG A 2 -4.69 -31.18 -12.85
CA ARG A 2 -4.92 -29.71 -12.93
C ARG A 2 -6.23 -29.16 -12.32
N SER A 3 -7.08 -30.00 -11.73
CA SER A 3 -8.46 -29.61 -11.34
C SER A 3 -8.63 -29.16 -9.89
N THR A 4 -7.57 -29.19 -9.07
CA THR A 4 -7.63 -28.80 -7.64
C THR A 4 -6.98 -27.45 -7.34
N GLU A 5 -6.20 -26.86 -8.25
CA GLU A 5 -5.64 -25.51 -8.07
C GLU A 5 -6.65 -24.37 -8.33
N LEU A 6 -7.76 -24.65 -9.01
CA LEU A 6 -8.69 -23.61 -9.51
C LEU A 6 -9.67 -23.05 -8.47
N LEU A 7 -9.68 -23.56 -7.23
CA LEU A 7 -10.65 -23.15 -6.21
C LEU A 7 -10.03 -22.54 -4.95
N ASP A 8 -8.69 -22.47 -4.85
CA ASP A 8 -8.07 -21.83 -3.70
C ASP A 8 -7.99 -20.32 -3.92
N THR A 9 -9.08 -19.61 -3.63
CA THR A 9 -9.16 -18.15 -3.73
C THR A 9 -8.12 -17.43 -2.85
N THR A 10 -7.45 -18.13 -1.93
CA THR A 10 -6.37 -17.56 -1.12
C THR A 10 -5.16 -17.13 -1.95
N VAL A 11 -4.92 -17.77 -3.12
CA VAL A 11 -3.84 -17.40 -4.05
C VAL A 11 -4.01 -16.00 -4.63
N VAL A 12 -5.26 -15.53 -4.71
CA VAL A 12 -5.60 -14.20 -5.21
C VAL A 12 -5.11 -13.12 -4.25
N VAL A 13 -5.17 -13.37 -2.94
CA VAL A 13 -4.82 -12.38 -1.90
C VAL A 13 -3.35 -11.98 -2.01
N LEU A 14 -2.43 -12.96 -1.99
CA LEU A 14 -0.99 -12.66 -2.06
C LEU A 14 -0.58 -12.14 -3.45
N GLY A 15 -1.22 -12.64 -4.50
CA GLY A 15 -1.04 -12.11 -5.85
C GLY A 15 -1.37 -10.62 -5.92
N ASP A 16 -2.58 -10.24 -5.49
CA ASP A 16 -3.05 -8.85 -5.50
C ASP A 16 -2.22 -7.96 -4.56
N VAL A 17 -1.90 -8.39 -3.33
CA VAL A 17 -1.10 -7.58 -2.40
C VAL A 17 0.30 -7.31 -2.94
N VAL A 18 1.02 -8.34 -3.41
CA VAL A 18 2.37 -8.14 -3.93
C VAL A 18 2.34 -7.32 -5.22
N GLY A 19 1.39 -7.62 -6.13
CA GLY A 19 1.21 -6.86 -7.37
C GLY A 19 0.87 -5.40 -7.13
N SER A 20 -0.05 -5.10 -6.21
CA SER A 20 -0.48 -3.72 -5.89
C SER A 20 0.63 -2.94 -5.19
N ASN A 21 1.42 -3.56 -4.32
CA ASN A 21 2.59 -2.90 -3.73
C ASN A 21 3.64 -2.53 -4.78
N ILE A 22 3.89 -3.42 -5.74
CA ILE A 22 4.78 -3.14 -6.88
C ILE A 22 4.19 -2.04 -7.77
N ALA A 23 2.90 -2.10 -8.09
CA ALA A 23 2.21 -1.09 -8.89
C ALA A 23 2.24 0.28 -8.20
N ASN A 24 1.98 0.34 -6.91
CA ASN A 24 2.05 1.58 -6.14
C ASN A 24 3.45 2.20 -6.19
N ILE A 25 4.52 1.42 -6.02
CA ILE A 25 5.89 1.96 -6.06
C ILE A 25 6.31 2.33 -7.48
N LEU A 26 6.02 1.50 -8.47
CA LEU A 26 6.58 1.68 -9.80
C LEU A 26 5.62 2.42 -10.75
N LEU A 27 4.37 1.99 -10.83
CA LEU A 27 3.36 2.57 -11.70
C LEU A 27 2.87 3.90 -11.15
N VAL A 28 2.40 3.94 -9.90
CA VAL A 28 1.76 5.14 -9.33
C VAL A 28 2.79 6.25 -9.14
N VAL A 29 3.91 5.99 -8.44
CA VAL A 29 4.98 7.00 -8.32
C VAL A 29 5.53 7.39 -9.69
N GLY A 30 5.75 6.42 -10.59
CA GLY A 30 6.23 6.69 -11.95
C GLY A 30 5.35 7.67 -12.70
N ILE A 31 4.03 7.45 -12.74
CA ILE A 31 3.07 8.36 -13.37
C ILE A 31 3.07 9.73 -12.69
N ILE A 32 3.06 9.78 -11.35
CA ILE A 32 3.04 11.04 -10.60
C ILE A 32 4.28 11.89 -10.91
N VAL A 33 5.46 11.28 -10.95
CA VAL A 33 6.72 11.96 -11.29
C VAL A 33 6.66 12.55 -12.71
N LEU A 34 6.10 11.82 -13.67
CA LEU A 34 5.91 12.33 -15.04
C LEU A 34 4.91 13.49 -15.12
N MET A 35 3.81 13.42 -14.36
CA MET A 35 2.77 14.46 -14.34
C MET A 35 3.30 15.79 -13.78
N VAL A 36 4.13 15.71 -12.75
CA VAL A 36 4.58 16.87 -11.97
C VAL A 36 5.92 17.41 -12.46
N LYS A 37 6.73 16.59 -13.13
CA LYS A 37 8.08 16.88 -13.65
C LYS A 37 9.17 17.08 -12.59
N LYS A 38 8.86 17.49 -11.36
CA LYS A 38 9.85 17.61 -10.28
C LYS A 38 9.19 17.42 -8.91
N ILE A 39 9.69 16.46 -8.14
CA ILE A 39 9.25 16.25 -6.76
C ILE A 39 10.42 16.55 -5.83
N GLU A 40 10.22 17.49 -4.90
CA GLU A 40 11.15 17.70 -3.79
C GLU A 40 10.64 16.90 -2.60
N VAL A 41 11.47 15.97 -2.12
CA VAL A 41 11.14 15.05 -1.03
C VAL A 41 11.52 15.72 0.29
N LYS A 42 10.53 15.99 1.15
CA LYS A 42 10.80 16.51 2.49
C LYS A 42 11.40 15.45 3.41
N ARG A 43 12.02 15.93 4.49
CA ARG A 43 12.76 15.10 5.45
C ARG A 43 11.86 14.12 6.23
N SER A 44 10.60 14.48 6.50
CA SER A 44 9.63 13.64 7.21
C SER A 44 9.31 12.33 6.48
N LEU A 45 9.16 12.37 5.14
CA LEU A 45 8.97 11.18 4.30
C LEU A 45 10.15 10.19 4.43
N ILE A 46 11.37 10.72 4.52
CA ILE A 46 12.60 9.93 4.54
C ILE A 46 12.83 9.31 5.92
N GLU A 47 12.59 10.06 6.99
CA GLU A 47 12.87 9.60 8.36
C GLU A 47 11.81 8.65 8.90
N LEU A 48 10.61 8.63 8.31
CA LEU A 48 9.49 7.85 8.82
C LEU A 48 8.92 6.82 7.86
N ASP A 49 8.45 7.27 6.71
CA ASP A 49 7.67 6.41 5.83
C ASP A 49 8.55 5.35 5.16
N ILE A 50 9.81 5.68 4.85
CA ILE A 50 10.76 4.75 4.24
C ILE A 50 11.14 3.60 5.19
N PRO A 51 11.57 3.84 6.45
CA PRO A 51 11.81 2.75 7.39
C PRO A 51 10.59 1.85 7.61
N LEU A 52 9.39 2.42 7.70
CA LEU A 52 8.15 1.67 7.89
C LEU A 52 7.76 0.86 6.64
N LEU A 53 7.99 1.40 5.45
CA LEU A 53 7.85 0.69 4.18
C LEU A 53 8.81 -0.49 4.09
N LEU A 54 10.09 -0.30 4.44
CA LEU A 54 11.09 -1.36 4.46
C LEU A 54 10.71 -2.45 5.47
N LEU A 55 10.27 -2.06 6.67
CA LEU A 55 9.84 -2.98 7.71
C LEU A 55 8.64 -3.83 7.26
N SER A 56 7.59 -3.19 6.74
CA SER A 56 6.39 -3.89 6.26
C SER A 56 6.69 -4.81 5.08
N THR A 57 7.51 -4.37 4.13
CA THR A 57 7.99 -5.20 3.01
C THR A 57 8.79 -6.40 3.51
N THR A 58 9.69 -6.19 4.47
CA THR A 58 10.49 -7.27 5.07
C THR A 58 9.61 -8.29 5.77
N LEU A 59 8.64 -7.84 6.57
CA LEU A 59 7.68 -8.72 7.24
C LEU A 59 6.87 -9.54 6.23
N LEU A 60 6.37 -8.91 5.17
CA LEU A 60 5.64 -9.60 4.10
C LEU A 60 6.49 -10.69 3.44
N ILE A 61 7.77 -10.42 3.18
CA ILE A 61 8.69 -11.41 2.59
C ILE A 61 8.92 -12.58 3.55
N LEU A 62 9.10 -12.31 4.85
CA LEU A 62 9.35 -13.34 5.85
C LEU A 62 8.17 -14.30 5.98
N VAL A 63 6.93 -13.77 6.08
CA VAL A 63 5.72 -14.60 6.21
C VAL A 63 5.35 -15.31 4.90
N ALA A 64 5.83 -14.81 3.75
CA ALA A 64 5.58 -15.44 2.47
C ALA A 64 6.64 -16.50 2.08
N TYR A 65 7.73 -16.61 2.86
CA TYR A 65 8.92 -17.36 2.48
C TYR A 65 8.70 -18.87 2.43
N ASP A 66 7.92 -19.43 3.37
CA ASP A 66 7.66 -20.86 3.48
C ASP A 66 6.54 -21.35 2.53
N GLY A 67 5.94 -20.43 1.77
CA GLY A 67 4.86 -20.72 0.84
C GLY A 67 3.45 -20.65 1.44
N THR A 68 3.30 -20.38 2.74
CA THR A 68 1.99 -20.28 3.38
C THR A 68 1.95 -19.24 4.50
N VAL A 69 1.04 -18.28 4.45
CA VAL A 69 0.82 -17.36 5.58
C VAL A 69 -0.16 -17.99 6.56
N ASN A 70 0.31 -18.33 7.75
CA ASN A 70 -0.49 -18.97 8.78
C ASN A 70 -1.18 -17.96 9.73
N PHE A 71 -2.00 -18.49 10.64
CA PHE A 71 -2.77 -17.68 11.59
C PHE A 71 -1.89 -16.82 12.51
N ILE A 72 -0.77 -17.36 13.00
CA ILE A 72 0.14 -16.64 13.92
C ILE A 72 0.83 -15.51 13.17
N GLU A 73 1.26 -15.74 11.93
CA GLU A 73 1.82 -14.71 11.06
C GLU A 73 0.79 -13.61 10.77
N GLY A 74 -0.47 -13.98 10.53
CA GLY A 74 -1.58 -13.03 10.43
C GLY A 74 -1.70 -12.13 11.67
N ILE A 75 -1.61 -12.69 12.88
CA ILE A 75 -1.59 -11.91 14.12
C ILE A 75 -0.38 -10.97 14.15
N ILE A 76 0.82 -11.46 13.81
CA ILE A 76 2.04 -10.66 13.81
C ILE A 76 1.87 -9.45 12.88
N LEU A 77 1.39 -9.65 11.65
CA LEU A 77 1.15 -8.59 10.69
C LEU A 77 0.16 -7.54 11.23
N LEU A 78 -0.95 -7.97 11.85
CA LEU A 78 -1.95 -7.05 12.40
C LEU A 78 -1.47 -6.31 13.64
N VAL A 79 -0.66 -6.94 14.50
CA VAL A 79 -0.02 -6.27 15.63
C VAL A 79 0.98 -5.24 15.11
N SER A 80 1.79 -5.58 14.11
CA SER A 80 2.68 -4.63 13.43
C SER A 80 1.92 -3.47 12.81
N PHE A 81 0.75 -3.72 12.21
CA PHE A 81 -0.13 -2.67 11.69
C PHE A 81 -0.66 -1.75 12.80
N ALA A 82 -1.10 -2.31 13.94
CA ALA A 82 -1.55 -1.53 15.08
C ALA A 82 -0.42 -0.66 15.67
N VAL A 83 0.80 -1.19 15.73
CA VAL A 83 2.00 -0.44 16.13
C VAL A 83 2.29 0.69 15.13
N TYR A 84 2.21 0.41 13.83
CA TYR A 84 2.35 1.41 12.78
C TYR A 84 1.34 2.56 12.94
N ILE A 85 0.04 2.26 13.11
CA ILE A 85 -1.00 3.27 13.32
C ILE A 85 -0.71 4.10 14.57
N LYS A 86 -0.35 3.45 15.68
CA LYS A 86 -0.01 4.14 16.93
C LYS A 86 1.16 5.10 16.73
N TYR A 87 2.20 4.66 16.01
CA TYR A 87 3.38 5.46 15.73
C TYR A 87 3.04 6.64 14.80
N SER A 88 2.39 6.38 13.67
CA SER A 88 2.02 7.39 12.66
C SER A 88 1.12 8.49 13.24
N LEU A 89 0.15 8.13 14.10
CA LEU A 89 -0.71 9.08 14.79
C LEU A 89 0.02 9.88 15.88
N SER A 90 1.07 9.32 16.48
CA SER A 90 1.85 10.01 17.52
C SER A 90 2.77 11.08 16.94
N ASP A 91 3.23 10.90 15.70
CA ASP A 91 4.19 11.80 15.07
C ASP A 91 3.54 13.05 14.45
N HIS A 92 2.31 12.96 13.93
CA HIS A 92 1.55 14.11 13.39
C HIS A 92 1.23 15.21 14.43
N SER A 93 1.47 14.97 15.72
CA SER A 93 1.37 16.00 16.76
C SER A 93 2.65 16.80 16.98
N ARG A 94 3.73 16.50 16.24
CA ARG A 94 5.00 17.22 16.30
C ARG A 94 5.15 18.33 15.25
N GLU A 95 4.35 18.30 14.19
CA GLU A 95 4.37 19.34 13.15
C GLU A 95 3.48 20.53 13.57
N LYS A 96 3.91 21.26 14.61
CA LYS A 96 3.42 22.60 14.92
C LYS A 96 4.56 23.61 14.83
N VAL A 97 4.54 24.34 13.71
CA VAL A 97 4.97 25.75 13.55
C VAL A 97 6.47 26.02 13.75
N ASP A 98 7.27 25.79 12.71
CA ASP A 98 8.42 26.65 12.40
C ASP A 98 7.91 27.85 11.60
N VAL A 99 7.46 28.88 12.32
CA VAL A 99 7.43 30.26 11.81
C VAL A 99 8.43 30.99 12.69
N GLU A 100 9.60 31.31 12.11
CA GLU A 100 10.62 32.15 12.75
C GLU A 100 10.04 33.52 13.12
N GLY A 101 10.45 34.02 14.29
CA GLY A 101 10.50 35.45 14.58
C GLY A 101 9.62 35.93 15.73
N GLU A 102 10.29 36.20 16.86
CA GLU A 102 9.89 37.14 17.92
C GLU A 102 8.64 36.80 18.76
N VAL A 103 8.88 36.35 19.99
CA VAL A 103 8.54 37.05 21.26
C VAL A 103 8.57 36.03 22.40
N GLY A 104 9.39 36.34 23.42
CA GLY A 104 9.03 36.19 24.83
C GLY A 104 8.91 34.78 25.41
N GLU A 105 9.79 34.51 26.38
CA GLU A 105 9.65 33.59 27.51
C GLU A 105 8.22 33.12 27.80
N ASP A 106 7.98 31.81 27.60
CA ASP A 106 7.11 30.92 28.38
C ASP A 106 6.70 29.72 27.50
N VAL A 107 7.64 28.83 27.21
CA VAL A 107 7.33 27.52 26.61
C VAL A 107 7.81 26.40 27.52
N GLU A 108 7.36 26.47 28.77
CA GLU A 108 7.30 25.31 29.64
C GLU A 108 5.81 24.92 29.80
N LYS A 109 5.50 23.65 29.47
CA LYS A 109 4.19 22.96 29.55
C LYS A 109 3.26 23.02 28.33
N VAL A 110 3.51 22.17 27.33
CA VAL A 110 2.43 21.37 26.73
C VAL A 110 2.94 19.98 26.29
N ARG A 111 3.39 19.14 27.24
CA ARG A 111 3.43 17.68 27.02
C ARG A 111 1.99 17.16 27.16
N LYS A 112 1.17 17.31 26.12
CA LYS A 112 -0.18 16.71 26.13
C LYS A 112 -0.06 15.19 25.91
N PRO A 113 -0.68 14.36 26.78
CA PRO A 113 -0.78 12.91 26.54
C PRO A 113 -1.53 12.63 25.22
N PHE A 114 -1.31 11.47 24.60
CA PHE A 114 -2.00 10.97 23.39
C PHE A 114 -3.53 11.18 23.42
N TRP A 115 -4.15 11.07 24.60
CA TRP A 115 -5.58 11.33 24.82
C TRP A 115 -6.01 12.80 24.66
N GLY A 116 -5.09 13.75 24.74
CA GLY A 116 -5.34 15.20 24.65
C GLY A 116 -5.63 15.70 23.24
N ILE A 117 -5.23 14.95 22.20
CA ILE A 117 -5.50 15.26 20.79
C ILE A 117 -6.95 14.91 20.44
N PHE A 118 -7.45 13.78 20.95
CA PHE A 118 -8.87 13.41 20.88
C PHE A 118 -9.76 14.33 21.73
N ARG A 119 -9.21 15.02 22.74
CA ARG A 119 -9.98 15.86 23.68
C ARG A 119 -10.31 17.27 23.19
N HIS A 120 -9.77 17.73 22.06
CA HIS A 120 -9.94 19.13 21.61
C HIS A 120 -10.40 19.32 20.17
N ARG A 121 -10.98 18.28 19.53
CA ARG A 121 -11.74 18.44 18.28
C ARG A 121 -13.03 17.63 18.29
N THR A 122 -13.69 17.58 19.44
CA THR A 122 -15.10 17.24 19.52
C THR A 122 -15.93 18.52 19.33
N GLU A 123 -15.84 19.16 18.17
CA GLU A 123 -17.13 19.50 17.59
C GLU A 123 -17.79 18.14 17.39
N GLU A 124 -18.93 17.92 18.03
CA GLU A 124 -19.68 16.68 17.89
C GLU A 124 -19.95 16.47 16.40
N ALA A 125 -19.04 15.80 15.68
CA ALA A 125 -19.32 15.20 14.40
C ALA A 125 -20.33 14.10 14.71
N ARG A 126 -21.58 14.51 14.89
CA ARG A 126 -22.71 13.61 15.02
C ARG A 126 -22.76 12.92 13.67
N PHE A 127 -22.27 11.69 13.63
CA PHE A 127 -22.52 10.81 12.51
C PHE A 127 -24.03 10.79 12.34
N GLU A 128 -24.53 11.51 11.34
CA GLU A 128 -25.94 11.43 11.00
C GLU A 128 -26.22 9.97 10.69
N GLY A 129 -27.33 9.41 11.18
CA GLY A 129 -27.66 8.00 10.90
C GLY A 129 -27.65 7.67 9.40
N LYS A 130 -27.84 8.68 8.54
CA LYS A 130 -27.68 8.62 7.09
C LYS A 130 -26.27 8.27 6.63
N GLN A 131 -25.21 8.80 7.26
CA GLN A 131 -23.82 8.52 6.90
C GLN A 131 -23.46 7.06 7.23
N ILE A 132 -23.88 6.58 8.40
CA ILE A 132 -23.71 5.17 8.80
C ILE A 132 -24.44 4.26 7.81
N LEU A 133 -25.68 4.62 7.44
CA LEU A 133 -26.44 3.90 6.43
C LEU A 133 -25.71 3.86 5.08
N TYR A 134 -25.14 4.99 4.62
CA TYR A 134 -24.36 5.01 3.38
C TYR A 134 -23.14 4.10 3.46
N ILE A 135 -22.38 4.10 4.55
CA ILE A 135 -21.22 3.20 4.72
C ILE A 135 -21.65 1.73 4.62
N ILE A 136 -22.76 1.35 5.25
CA ILE A 136 -23.29 -0.02 5.19
C ILE A 136 -23.69 -0.38 3.77
N ILE A 137 -24.43 0.49 3.08
CA ILE A 137 -24.88 0.27 1.70
C ILE A 137 -23.68 0.14 0.75
N PHE A 138 -22.72 1.06 0.81
CA PHE A 138 -21.50 0.99 0.00
C PHE A 138 -20.68 -0.26 0.31
N GLY A 139 -20.53 -0.63 1.59
CA GLY A 139 -19.86 -1.87 1.99
C GLY A 139 -20.51 -3.12 1.39
N PHE A 140 -21.84 -3.16 1.34
CA PHE A 140 -22.56 -4.26 0.69
C PHE A 140 -22.30 -4.33 -0.82
N PHE A 141 -22.34 -3.19 -1.51
CA PHE A 141 -22.01 -3.15 -2.95
C PHE A 141 -20.54 -3.48 -3.24
N LEU A 142 -19.61 -3.06 -2.38
CA LEU A 142 -18.19 -3.44 -2.48
C LEU A 142 -18.02 -4.96 -2.32
N TRP A 143 -18.71 -5.58 -1.37
CA TRP A 143 -18.68 -7.03 -1.20
C TRP A 143 -19.22 -7.77 -2.43
N ILE A 144 -20.35 -7.31 -2.99
CA ILE A 144 -20.89 -7.86 -4.24
C ILE A 144 -19.88 -7.71 -5.38
N GLY A 145 -19.33 -6.50 -5.56
CA GLY A 145 -18.35 -6.22 -6.60
C GLY A 145 -17.12 -7.09 -6.48
N ALA A 146 -16.55 -7.22 -5.28
CA ALA A 146 -15.40 -8.08 -5.01
C ALA A 146 -15.68 -9.54 -5.37
N LYS A 147 -16.86 -10.07 -5.03
CA LYS A 147 -17.27 -11.43 -5.39
C LYS A 147 -17.28 -11.63 -6.90
N TYR A 148 -17.97 -10.75 -7.64
CA TYR A 148 -18.03 -10.86 -9.11
C TYR A 148 -16.66 -10.68 -9.76
N THR A 149 -15.79 -9.83 -9.22
CA THR A 149 -14.41 -9.68 -9.69
C THR A 149 -13.63 -10.98 -9.54
N VAL A 150 -13.70 -11.65 -8.38
CA VAL A 150 -13.01 -12.93 -8.16
C VAL A 150 -13.59 -14.03 -9.06
N ASP A 151 -14.91 -14.15 -9.16
CA ASP A 151 -15.55 -15.15 -10.02
C ASP A 151 -15.19 -14.94 -11.50
N SER A 152 -15.15 -13.67 -11.95
CA SER A 152 -14.75 -13.32 -13.32
C SER A 152 -13.26 -13.56 -13.55
N LEU A 153 -12.40 -13.30 -12.56
CA LEU A 153 -10.97 -13.57 -12.63
C LEU A 153 -10.70 -15.06 -12.86
N VAL A 154 -11.41 -15.95 -12.15
CA VAL A 154 -11.32 -17.40 -12.34
C VAL A 154 -11.80 -17.78 -13.74
N GLY A 155 -12.93 -17.25 -14.21
CA GLY A 155 -13.42 -17.51 -15.57
C GLY A 155 -12.45 -17.05 -16.66
N ILE A 156 -11.84 -15.87 -16.53
CA ILE A 156 -10.84 -15.36 -17.48
C ILE A 156 -9.57 -16.21 -17.43
N SER A 157 -9.12 -16.61 -16.23
CA SER A 157 -7.99 -17.52 -16.03
C SER A 157 -8.17 -18.82 -16.81
N GLU A 158 -9.37 -19.42 -16.78
CA GLU A 158 -9.69 -20.65 -17.51
C GLU A 158 -9.71 -20.46 -19.04
N ILE A 159 -10.25 -19.33 -19.51
CA ILE A 159 -10.35 -19.02 -20.95
C ILE A 159 -8.97 -18.74 -21.55
N VAL A 160 -8.15 -17.94 -20.88
CA VAL A 160 -6.85 -17.48 -21.40
C VAL A 160 -5.72 -18.48 -21.06
N GLY A 161 -5.96 -19.39 -20.12
CA GLY A 161 -4.97 -20.39 -19.69
C GLY A 161 -3.83 -19.78 -18.86
N ILE A 162 -4.07 -18.64 -18.22
CA ILE A 162 -3.10 -17.93 -17.36
C ILE A 162 -3.54 -18.11 -15.92
N GLY A 163 -2.63 -18.42 -15.00
CA GLY A 163 -2.96 -18.65 -13.60
C GLY A 163 -3.64 -17.46 -12.92
N THR A 164 -4.59 -17.75 -12.02
CA THR A 164 -5.31 -16.75 -11.22
C THR A 164 -4.36 -15.85 -10.42
N SER A 165 -3.24 -16.39 -9.92
CA SER A 165 -2.18 -15.65 -9.22
C SER A 165 -1.54 -14.56 -10.10
N VAL A 166 -1.27 -14.88 -11.37
CA VAL A 166 -0.69 -13.95 -12.36
C VAL A 166 -1.68 -12.84 -12.69
N LEU A 167 -2.96 -13.18 -12.91
CA LEU A 167 -3.98 -12.17 -13.17
C LEU A 167 -4.26 -11.30 -11.94
N ALA A 168 -4.20 -11.87 -10.74
CA ALA A 168 -4.31 -11.13 -9.48
C ALA A 168 -3.15 -10.13 -9.33
N ALA A 169 -1.90 -10.58 -9.51
CA ALA A 169 -0.70 -9.76 -9.41
C ALA A 169 -0.52 -8.72 -10.54
N SER A 170 -1.37 -8.77 -11.57
CA SER A 170 -1.34 -7.82 -12.70
C SER A 170 -2.64 -7.03 -12.81
N ALA A 171 -3.67 -7.59 -13.45
CA ALA A 171 -4.89 -6.87 -13.79
C ALA A 171 -5.68 -6.43 -12.54
N VAL A 172 -5.79 -7.29 -11.52
CA VAL A 172 -6.48 -6.94 -10.27
C VAL A 172 -5.67 -5.90 -9.51
N ALA A 173 -4.37 -6.15 -9.30
CA ALA A 173 -3.44 -5.22 -8.67
C ALA A 173 -3.43 -3.83 -9.31
N ILE A 174 -3.45 -3.74 -10.65
CA ILE A 174 -3.56 -2.44 -11.34
C ILE A 174 -4.88 -1.78 -11.00
N SER A 175 -5.97 -2.54 -11.07
CA SER A 175 -7.33 -2.02 -10.82
C SER A 175 -7.49 -1.52 -9.39
N THR A 176 -6.92 -2.22 -8.41
CA THR A 176 -6.94 -1.84 -7.00
C THR A 176 -6.01 -0.68 -6.67
N SER A 177 -4.96 -0.44 -7.47
CA SER A 177 -4.04 0.71 -7.37
C SER A 177 -4.49 1.98 -8.13
N LEU A 178 -5.50 1.90 -9.00
CA LEU A 178 -6.02 3.07 -9.72
C LEU A 178 -6.58 4.16 -8.78
N PRO A 179 -7.37 3.84 -7.74
CA PRO A 179 -7.85 4.85 -6.78
C PRO A 179 -6.70 5.64 -6.12
N GLU A 180 -5.60 4.96 -5.77
CA GLU A 180 -4.39 5.56 -5.20
C GLU A 180 -3.73 6.49 -6.20
N LEU A 181 -3.64 6.09 -7.48
CA LEU A 181 -3.15 6.96 -8.54
C LEU A 181 -3.97 8.24 -8.63
N PHE A 182 -5.30 8.15 -8.59
CA PHE A 182 -6.16 9.33 -8.63
C PHE A 182 -5.99 10.22 -7.40
N ALA A 183 -5.97 9.63 -6.19
CA ALA A 183 -5.82 10.37 -4.94
C ALA A 183 -4.43 11.03 -4.82
N SER A 184 -3.36 10.25 -4.97
CA SER A 184 -1.99 10.73 -4.89
C SER A 184 -1.65 11.67 -6.05
N GLY A 185 -2.09 11.35 -7.27
CA GLY A 185 -1.90 12.22 -8.44
C GLY A 185 -2.57 13.58 -8.28
N SER A 186 -3.81 13.61 -7.78
CA SER A 186 -4.53 14.86 -7.49
C SER A 186 -3.82 15.70 -6.41
N ALA A 187 -3.31 15.06 -5.36
CA ALA A 187 -2.52 15.74 -4.33
C ALA A 187 -1.21 16.31 -4.90
N ALA A 188 -0.49 15.53 -5.71
CA ALA A 188 0.77 15.92 -6.30
C ALA A 188 0.60 17.09 -7.30
N LEU A 189 -0.43 17.07 -8.13
CA LEU A 189 -0.77 18.19 -9.04
C LEU A 189 -1.07 19.50 -8.29
N ARG A 190 -1.49 19.42 -7.02
CA ARG A 190 -1.71 20.58 -6.14
C ARG A 190 -0.45 20.99 -5.35
N GLY A 191 0.71 20.44 -5.70
CA GLY A 191 1.98 20.68 -5.02
C GLY A 191 2.09 20.01 -3.64
N LYS A 192 1.17 19.10 -3.28
CA LYS A 192 1.14 18.42 -1.98
C LYS A 192 1.83 17.05 -2.07
N TYR A 193 3.12 17.05 -2.36
CA TYR A 193 3.90 15.82 -2.58
C TYR A 193 3.99 14.93 -1.36
N ASP A 194 4.09 15.52 -0.16
CA ASP A 194 4.15 14.76 1.09
C ASP A 194 2.89 13.92 1.29
N ILE A 195 1.73 14.49 0.98
CA ILE A 195 0.44 13.79 1.05
C ILE A 195 0.37 12.71 -0.03
N ALA A 196 0.84 13.01 -1.25
CA ALA A 196 0.83 12.06 -2.35
C ALA A 196 1.69 10.82 -2.05
N MET A 197 2.91 11.03 -1.55
CA MET A 197 3.86 9.98 -1.19
C MET A 197 3.42 9.22 0.06
N GLY A 198 2.94 9.93 1.09
CA GLY A 198 2.38 9.32 2.30
C GLY A 198 1.18 8.41 1.98
N ASN A 199 0.34 8.77 1.01
CA ASN A 199 -0.75 7.90 0.55
C ASN A 199 -0.22 6.63 -0.15
N VAL A 200 0.79 6.75 -1.03
CA VAL A 200 1.40 5.58 -1.69
C VAL A 200 2.03 4.61 -0.68
N PHE A 201 2.85 5.10 0.25
CA PHE A 201 3.52 4.23 1.23
C PHE A 201 2.58 3.72 2.31
N GLY A 202 1.63 4.56 2.74
CA GLY A 202 0.55 4.14 3.62
C GLY A 202 -0.25 2.98 3.03
N SER A 203 -0.63 3.05 1.75
CA SER A 203 -1.29 1.94 1.06
C SER A 203 -0.42 0.69 0.99
N ASN A 204 0.89 0.80 0.74
CA ASN A 204 1.77 -0.36 0.72
C ASN A 204 1.93 -1.05 2.08
N ILE A 205 2.05 -0.26 3.14
CA ILE A 205 2.11 -0.75 4.52
C ILE A 205 0.77 -1.40 4.89
N PHE A 206 -0.34 -0.76 4.53
CA PHE A 206 -1.69 -1.29 4.74
C PHE A 206 -1.89 -2.62 4.02
N ASN A 207 -1.50 -2.72 2.75
CA ASN A 207 -1.62 -3.94 1.97
C ASN A 207 -0.76 -5.08 2.54
N ALA A 208 0.50 -4.78 2.84
CA ALA A 208 1.44 -5.77 3.38
C ALA A 208 1.01 -6.31 4.76
N LEU A 209 0.46 -5.46 5.63
CA LEU A 209 0.18 -5.82 7.02
C LEU A 209 -1.30 -6.16 7.26
N PHE A 210 -2.21 -5.29 6.83
CA PHE A 210 -3.64 -5.43 7.12
C PHE A 210 -4.36 -6.33 6.10
N VAL A 211 -4.14 -6.11 4.80
CA VAL A 211 -4.84 -6.86 3.74
C VAL A 211 -4.40 -8.32 3.69
N VAL A 212 -3.14 -8.63 4.02
CA VAL A 212 -2.70 -10.03 4.23
C VAL A 212 -3.10 -10.55 5.60
N GLY A 213 -2.98 -9.72 6.65
CA GLY A 213 -3.20 -10.14 8.02
C GLY A 213 -4.63 -10.58 8.31
N ILE A 214 -5.65 -9.85 7.84
CA ILE A 214 -7.06 -10.18 8.11
C ILE A 214 -7.47 -11.54 7.50
N PRO A 215 -7.25 -11.81 6.20
CA PRO A 215 -7.60 -13.10 5.62
C PRO A 215 -6.84 -14.27 6.25
N ALA A 216 -5.57 -14.07 6.65
CA ALA A 216 -4.76 -15.11 7.32
C ALA A 216 -5.33 -15.54 8.68
N LEU A 217 -6.13 -14.69 9.35
CA LEU A 217 -6.86 -15.07 10.56
C LEU A 217 -8.06 -15.99 10.28
N ILE A 218 -8.59 -15.96 9.07
CA ILE A 218 -9.77 -16.73 8.67
C ILE A 218 -9.35 -18.10 8.14
N LYS A 219 -8.35 -18.13 7.25
CA LYS A 219 -7.81 -19.34 6.63
C LYS A 219 -6.32 -19.13 6.30
N PRO A 220 -5.46 -20.15 6.47
CA PRO A 220 -4.09 -20.08 5.97
C PRO A 220 -4.05 -19.72 4.49
N LEU A 221 -3.19 -18.77 4.12
CA LEU A 221 -3.10 -18.26 2.76
C LEU A 221 -1.99 -18.97 2.00
N THR A 222 -2.32 -19.51 0.83
CA THR A 222 -1.33 -20.12 -0.05
C THR A 222 -0.57 -19.02 -0.81
N VAL A 223 0.76 -19.06 -0.78
CA VAL A 223 1.62 -18.13 -1.54
C VAL A 223 1.97 -18.78 -2.88
N PRO A 224 1.53 -18.22 -4.02
CA PRO A 224 1.79 -18.81 -5.33
C PRO A 224 3.27 -18.78 -5.69
N THR A 225 3.73 -19.76 -6.46
CA THR A 225 5.13 -19.83 -6.91
C THR A 225 5.54 -18.60 -7.72
N GLU A 226 4.65 -18.05 -8.54
CA GLU A 226 4.92 -16.82 -9.31
C GLU A 226 5.14 -15.62 -8.39
N VAL A 227 4.42 -15.56 -7.26
CA VAL A 227 4.61 -14.50 -6.26
C VAL A 227 5.99 -14.62 -5.61
N ILE A 228 6.42 -15.83 -5.24
CA ILE A 228 7.74 -16.04 -4.63
C ILE A 228 8.89 -15.79 -5.62
N THR A 229 8.77 -16.32 -6.84
CA THR A 229 9.87 -16.34 -7.81
C THR A 229 9.99 -15.06 -8.65
N ILE A 230 8.89 -14.33 -8.83
CA ILE A 230 8.84 -13.09 -9.63
C ILE A 230 8.39 -11.93 -8.75
N GLY A 231 7.22 -12.04 -8.11
CA GLY A 231 6.63 -10.95 -7.32
C GLY A 231 7.57 -10.39 -6.24
N ILE A 232 8.02 -11.23 -5.32
CA ILE A 232 8.88 -10.83 -4.19
C ILE A 232 10.20 -10.21 -4.66
N PRO A 233 10.97 -10.81 -5.61
CA PRO A 233 12.17 -10.19 -6.15
C PRO A 233 11.92 -8.80 -6.76
N PHE A 234 10.84 -8.64 -7.52
CA PHE A 234 10.47 -7.33 -8.08
C PHE A 234 10.01 -6.34 -7.01
N LEU A 235 9.31 -6.78 -5.96
CA LEU A 235 8.94 -5.95 -4.82
C LEU A 235 10.17 -5.45 -4.08
N ILE A 236 11.14 -6.32 -3.80
CA ILE A 236 12.43 -5.91 -3.21
C ILE A 236 13.12 -4.89 -4.10
N GLY A 237 13.24 -5.18 -5.40
CA GLY A 237 13.85 -4.27 -6.37
C GLY A 237 13.15 -2.92 -6.41
N ALA A 238 11.82 -2.90 -6.49
CA ALA A 238 11.01 -1.69 -6.51
C ALA A 238 11.25 -0.84 -5.26
N THR A 239 11.16 -1.45 -4.07
CA THR A 239 11.38 -0.77 -2.80
C THR A 239 12.80 -0.21 -2.71
N LEU A 240 13.82 -0.96 -3.14
CA LEU A 240 15.21 -0.50 -3.12
C LEU A 240 15.45 0.66 -4.09
N VAL A 241 14.98 0.57 -5.34
CA VAL A 241 15.13 1.67 -6.32
C VAL A 241 14.45 2.93 -5.78
N TYR A 242 13.27 2.81 -5.18
CA TYR A 242 12.60 3.93 -4.54
C TYR A 242 13.42 4.53 -3.37
N VAL A 243 13.93 3.69 -2.47
CA VAL A 243 14.77 4.14 -1.34
C VAL A 243 15.99 4.91 -1.86
N PHE A 244 16.69 4.41 -2.88
CA PHE A 244 17.83 5.09 -3.46
C PHE A 244 17.46 6.44 -4.09
N SER A 245 16.34 6.50 -4.81
CA SER A 245 15.83 7.75 -5.38
C SER A 245 15.50 8.77 -4.29
N ALA A 246 14.86 8.34 -3.21
CA ALA A 246 14.45 9.21 -2.12
C ALA A 246 15.63 9.80 -1.32
N ILE A 247 16.76 9.09 -1.20
CA ILE A 247 17.98 9.60 -0.53
C ILE A 247 18.48 10.90 -1.19
N SER A 248 18.31 11.04 -2.50
CA SER A 248 18.73 12.24 -3.24
C SER A 248 17.88 13.48 -2.95
N LYS A 249 16.80 13.36 -2.16
CA LYS A 249 15.82 14.40 -1.82
C LYS A 249 15.07 15.01 -3.00
N LYS A 250 15.37 14.60 -4.23
CA LYS A 250 14.74 15.11 -5.46
C LYS A 250 14.47 13.94 -6.38
N VAL A 251 13.20 13.74 -6.75
CA VAL A 251 12.84 12.74 -7.75
C VAL A 251 12.69 13.43 -9.11
N TYR A 252 13.46 12.96 -10.07
CA TYR A 252 13.53 13.50 -11.43
C TYR A 252 12.66 12.70 -12.41
N VAL A 253 12.28 13.34 -13.52
CA VAL A 253 11.47 12.71 -14.59
C VAL A 253 12.06 11.38 -15.07
N TYR A 254 13.38 11.30 -15.24
CA TYR A 254 14.02 10.08 -15.73
C TYR A 254 13.85 8.90 -14.76
N GLU A 255 13.79 9.15 -13.45
CA GLU A 255 13.51 8.11 -12.45
C GLU A 255 12.06 7.60 -12.59
N GLY A 256 11.11 8.51 -12.88
CA GLY A 256 9.74 8.15 -13.22
C GLY A 256 9.65 7.22 -14.43
N VAL A 257 10.42 7.50 -15.49
CA VAL A 257 10.51 6.60 -16.67
C VAL A 257 11.12 5.25 -16.29
N ILE A 258 12.19 5.24 -15.49
CA ILE A 258 12.81 4.01 -15.01
C ILE A 258 11.82 3.16 -14.21
N TYR A 259 11.02 3.75 -13.32
CA TYR A 259 9.99 3.04 -12.58
C TYR A 259 8.99 2.35 -13.50
N LEU A 260 8.48 3.06 -14.51
CA LEU A 260 7.54 2.50 -15.48
C LEU A 260 8.16 1.40 -16.35
N LEU A 261 9.44 1.52 -16.71
CA LEU A 261 10.16 0.47 -17.43
C LEU A 261 10.33 -0.79 -16.58
N ILE A 262 10.69 -0.64 -15.30
CA ILE A 262 10.78 -1.77 -14.36
C ILE A 262 9.39 -2.41 -14.16
N TYR A 263 8.33 -1.61 -14.10
CA TYR A 263 6.96 -2.13 -14.02
C TYR A 263 6.56 -2.92 -15.28
N GLY A 264 6.89 -2.40 -16.46
CA GLY A 264 6.69 -3.12 -17.72
C GLY A 264 7.48 -4.42 -17.76
N LEU A 265 8.72 -4.42 -17.26
CA LEU A 265 9.57 -5.61 -17.13
C LEU A 265 8.95 -6.63 -16.17
N PHE A 266 8.41 -6.18 -15.03
CA PHE A 266 7.69 -7.02 -14.07
C PHE A 266 6.52 -7.73 -14.75
N LEU A 267 5.64 -6.98 -15.43
CA LEU A 267 4.50 -7.56 -16.13
C LEU A 267 4.97 -8.54 -17.22
N ALA A 268 5.97 -8.17 -18.02
CA ALA A 268 6.45 -9.04 -19.08
C ALA A 268 7.02 -10.37 -18.55
N LYS A 269 7.74 -10.33 -17.42
CA LYS A 269 8.21 -11.54 -16.73
C LYS A 269 7.07 -12.35 -16.12
N LEU A 270 6.11 -11.68 -15.49
CA LEU A 270 4.96 -12.33 -14.86
C LEU A 270 4.10 -13.09 -15.90
N PHE A 271 3.95 -12.53 -17.10
CA PHE A 271 3.26 -13.15 -18.24
C PHE A 271 4.14 -14.11 -19.06
N LYS A 272 5.38 -14.40 -18.60
CA LYS A 272 6.32 -15.30 -19.27
C LYS A 272 6.56 -14.95 -20.75
N LEU A 273 6.62 -13.66 -21.06
CA LEU A 273 6.91 -13.19 -22.42
C LEU A 273 8.36 -13.50 -22.85
N PHE A 274 9.27 -13.76 -21.89
CA PHE A 274 10.66 -14.21 -22.08
C PHE A 274 11.28 -14.68 -20.76
#